data_AF-A0A8J5ESI0-F1
#
_entry.id   AF-A0A8J5ESI0-F1
#
_cell.length_a   1.000
_cell.length_b   1.000
_cell.length_c   1.000
_cell.angle_alpha   90.00
_cell.angle_beta   90.00
_cell.angle_gamma   90.00
#
_symmetry.space_group_name_H-M   'P 1'
#
loop_
_entity.id
_entity.type
_entity.pdbx_description
1 polymer ?
#
loop_
_entity_poly.entity_id
_entity_poly.type
_entity_poly.pdbx_seq_one_letter_code
_entity_poly.pdbx_strand_id
1 'polypeptide(L)'
;MYICEFCGYHLKMSSSDRIELSIDPGTWDPMDEDMVSVDPIEFDSPVEFDEEPDSDRDHIDFSEEELDSDSYIDRIDSYQRKTGLTEAVQTGIGQLNGIPVAIGVMDFQFMGGSMGSVVGEKITRLIEYATNRSLPVIIVCASGGARMQEGSLSLMQMAKISSALYNYQLDKKLFYVAILTDPTTGGVTASFAMLGDIIIAEPNATIAFAGSGYDRFDRKEGRVCIFRWGFPGINRRIFLRFLMRDIQSIRIEVKEGLYTRRVLYMEIRGQGAIPLTRTDENLTPREIEQKAAELAYFLRIPMEVL
;
A
#
# COMPACT_ATOMS: atom_id res chain seq x y z
N MET A 1 -11.60 17.54 -9.64
CA MET A 1 -11.52 16.08 -9.43
C MET A 1 -10.11 15.65 -9.83
N TYR A 2 -9.43 14.80 -9.05
CA TYR A 2 -8.03 14.40 -9.29
C TYR A 2 -7.92 13.40 -10.45
N ILE A 3 -8.33 13.81 -11.64
CA ILE A 3 -8.32 13.00 -12.86
C ILE A 3 -7.50 13.74 -13.92
N CYS A 4 -6.53 13.06 -14.52
CA CYS A 4 -5.76 13.63 -15.63
C CYS A 4 -6.66 13.84 -16.85
N GLU A 5 -6.83 15.09 -17.30
CA GLU A 5 -7.70 15.42 -18.43
C GLU A 5 -7.23 14.82 -19.77
N PHE A 6 -5.95 14.44 -19.86
CA PHE A 6 -5.38 13.87 -21.09
C PHE A 6 -5.56 12.36 -21.22
N CYS A 7 -5.45 11.61 -20.13
CA CYS A 7 -5.48 10.15 -20.15
C CYS A 7 -6.57 9.51 -19.27
N GLY A 8 -7.34 10.32 -18.52
CA GLY A 8 -8.38 9.83 -17.60
C GLY A 8 -7.83 9.10 -16.37
N TYR A 9 -6.51 9.12 -16.13
CA TYR A 9 -5.91 8.44 -14.99
C TYR A 9 -6.31 9.11 -13.66
N HIS A 10 -6.71 8.29 -12.69
CA HIS A 10 -7.06 8.72 -11.34
C HIS A 10 -5.77 8.95 -10.54
N LEU A 11 -5.50 10.21 -10.20
CA LEU A 11 -4.33 10.58 -9.40
C LEU A 11 -4.60 10.29 -7.92
N LYS A 12 -3.53 10.01 -7.17
CA LYS A 12 -3.63 9.84 -5.71
C LYS A 12 -4.19 11.09 -5.08
N MET A 13 -5.19 10.89 -4.24
CA MET A 13 -5.91 11.93 -3.50
C MET A 13 -5.66 11.74 -2.01
N SER A 14 -5.45 12.83 -1.27
CA SER A 14 -5.37 12.74 0.19
C SER A 14 -6.73 12.39 0.78
N SER A 15 -6.73 11.82 1.98
CA SER A 15 -7.95 11.54 2.71
C SER A 15 -8.76 12.81 3.00
N SER A 16 -8.10 13.93 3.31
CA SER A 16 -8.75 15.23 3.56
C SER A 16 -9.44 15.78 2.32
N ASP A 17 -8.77 15.76 1.15
CA ASP A 17 -9.38 16.17 -0.11
C ASP A 17 -10.60 15.30 -0.45
N ARG A 18 -10.52 14.00 -0.17
CA ARG A 18 -11.62 13.08 -0.44
C ARG A 18 -12.84 13.38 0.43
N ILE A 19 -12.63 13.69 1.71
CA ILE A 19 -13.70 14.10 2.64
C ILE A 19 -14.33 15.39 2.14
N GLU A 20 -13.54 16.42 1.82
CA GLU A 20 -14.03 17.71 1.33
C GLU A 20 -14.86 17.57 0.03
N LEU A 21 -14.47 16.65 -0.86
CA LEU A 21 -15.20 16.40 -2.10
C LEU A 21 -16.46 15.54 -1.94
N SER A 22 -16.54 14.72 -0.88
CA SER A 22 -17.61 13.71 -0.73
C SER A 22 -18.68 14.09 0.29
N ILE A 23 -18.32 14.89 1.30
CA ILE A 23 -19.18 15.27 2.41
C ILE A 23 -19.65 16.71 2.25
N ASP A 24 -20.92 16.95 2.57
CA ASP A 24 -21.55 18.27 2.46
C ASP A 24 -20.78 19.31 3.31
N PRO A 25 -20.48 20.50 2.77
CA PRO A 25 -19.68 21.50 3.47
C PRO A 25 -20.22 21.86 4.86
N GLY A 26 -19.34 21.86 5.86
CA GLY A 26 -19.68 22.21 7.25
C GLY A 26 -20.37 21.09 8.04
N THR A 27 -20.49 19.88 7.49
CA THR A 27 -21.11 18.74 8.19
C THR A 27 -20.12 17.70 8.71
N TRP A 28 -18.84 17.82 8.34
CA TRP A 28 -17.78 16.92 8.81
C TRP A 28 -17.54 17.06 10.32
N ASP A 29 -17.70 15.96 11.03
CA ASP A 29 -17.45 15.81 12.46
C ASP A 29 -16.45 14.65 12.66
N PRO A 30 -15.15 14.95 12.80
CA PRO A 30 -14.12 13.93 12.88
C PRO A 30 -14.17 13.16 14.21
N MET A 31 -13.76 11.89 14.17
CA MET A 31 -13.69 10.99 15.31
C MET A 31 -12.25 10.54 15.56
N ASP A 32 -11.88 10.41 16.84
CA ASP A 32 -10.61 9.84 17.29
C ASP A 32 -9.37 10.51 16.66
N GLU A 33 -9.39 11.84 16.55
CA GLU A 33 -8.30 12.62 15.93
C GLU A 33 -6.98 12.47 16.69
N ASP A 34 -7.03 12.39 18.02
CA ASP A 34 -5.86 12.31 18.90
C ASP A 34 -5.28 10.88 19.03
N MET A 35 -5.88 9.88 18.35
CA MET A 35 -5.42 8.49 18.46
C MET A 35 -4.19 8.26 17.57
N VAL A 36 -3.07 7.88 18.21
CA VAL A 36 -1.76 7.67 17.56
C VAL A 36 -1.21 6.29 17.84
N SER A 37 -0.39 5.78 16.91
CA SER A 37 0.26 4.48 17.03
C SER A 37 1.41 4.51 18.03
N VAL A 38 1.67 3.38 18.66
CA VAL A 38 2.84 3.13 19.52
C VAL A 38 3.65 1.97 18.95
N ASP A 39 4.82 1.67 19.52
CA ASP A 39 5.59 0.47 19.18
C ASP A 39 5.33 -0.65 20.20
N PRO A 40 4.36 -1.54 19.95
CA PRO A 40 3.95 -2.55 20.93
C PRO A 40 4.89 -3.74 21.03
N ILE A 41 5.77 -3.94 20.05
CA ILE A 41 6.65 -5.11 19.96
C ILE A 41 8.13 -4.74 19.98
N GLU A 42 8.45 -3.46 20.21
CA GLU A 42 9.82 -2.93 20.19
C GLU A 42 10.53 -3.36 18.91
N PHE A 43 9.94 -3.02 17.76
CA PHE A 43 10.27 -3.61 16.45
C PHE A 43 11.76 -3.49 16.09
N ASP A 44 12.40 -2.39 16.49
CA ASP A 44 13.82 -2.13 16.22
C ASP A 44 14.73 -2.47 17.41
N SER A 45 14.22 -3.13 18.46
CA SER A 45 15.05 -3.56 19.59
C SER A 45 15.99 -4.71 19.17
N PRO A 46 17.27 -4.69 19.60
CA PRO A 46 18.17 -5.82 19.37
C PRO A 46 17.61 -7.05 20.10
N VAL A 47 17.39 -8.12 19.33
CA VAL A 47 16.96 -9.40 19.88
C VAL A 47 18.14 -9.98 20.66
N GLU A 48 18.07 -9.98 21.99
CA GLU A 48 19.00 -10.74 22.83
C GLU A 48 18.71 -12.24 22.60
N PHE A 49 19.58 -12.92 21.85
CA PHE A 49 19.57 -14.37 21.80
C PHE A 49 20.20 -14.89 23.10
N ASP A 50 19.41 -15.56 23.93
CA ASP A 50 19.95 -16.44 24.96
C ASP A 50 20.70 -17.58 24.25
N GLU A 51 22.02 -17.44 24.09
CA GLU A 51 22.89 -18.48 23.56
C GLU A 51 22.89 -19.69 24.52
N GLU A 52 22.03 -20.68 24.30
CA GLU A 52 22.35 -22.04 24.71
C GLU A 52 23.41 -22.59 23.73
N PRO A 53 24.60 -23.01 24.21
CA PRO A 53 25.68 -23.44 23.34
C PRO A 53 25.38 -24.82 22.76
N ASP A 54 24.72 -24.84 21.60
CA ASP A 54 24.45 -26.05 20.82
C ASP A 54 25.61 -26.24 19.81
N SER A 55 26.53 -27.16 20.12
CA SER A 55 27.88 -27.25 19.55
C SER A 55 28.00 -27.71 18.08
N ASP A 56 26.92 -27.73 17.29
CA ASP A 56 26.89 -28.39 15.98
C ASP A 56 26.07 -27.65 14.89
N ARG A 57 25.96 -26.31 14.95
CA ARG A 57 25.35 -25.57 13.82
C ARG A 57 26.40 -24.73 13.11
N ASP A 58 26.62 -25.05 11.84
CA ASP A 58 27.32 -24.21 10.88
C ASP A 58 26.85 -22.76 11.05
N HIS A 59 27.79 -21.86 11.36
CA HIS A 59 27.55 -20.42 11.45
C HIS A 59 26.88 -19.92 10.17
N ILE A 60 25.54 -19.80 10.20
CA ILE A 60 24.81 -18.97 9.25
C ILE A 60 24.99 -17.55 9.76
N ASP A 61 25.96 -16.87 9.17
CA ASP A 61 26.21 -15.45 9.36
C ASP A 61 24.96 -14.70 8.84
N PHE A 62 24.01 -14.42 9.72
CA PHE A 62 22.98 -13.41 9.46
C PHE A 62 23.71 -12.08 9.46
N SER A 63 24.33 -11.75 8.33
CA SER A 63 24.89 -10.43 8.11
C SER A 63 23.82 -9.42 8.50
N GLU A 64 24.10 -8.62 9.52
CA GLU A 64 23.29 -7.49 9.98
C GLU A 64 22.83 -6.71 8.75
N GLU A 65 21.60 -6.99 8.29
CA GLU A 65 20.96 -6.18 7.28
C GLU A 65 20.81 -4.81 7.95
N GLU A 66 21.62 -3.84 7.54
CA GLU A 66 21.48 -2.43 7.90
C GLU A 66 19.99 -2.05 7.76
N LEU A 67 19.30 -2.10 8.89
CA LEU A 67 17.95 -1.60 9.08
C LEU A 67 17.94 -0.14 8.66
N ASP A 68 16.83 0.31 8.08
CA ASP A 68 16.54 1.74 7.89
C ASP A 68 16.99 2.47 9.16
N SER A 69 17.76 3.56 9.03
CA SER A 69 18.33 4.27 10.19
C SER A 69 17.29 4.85 11.16
N ASP A 70 16.02 4.79 10.79
CA ASP A 70 14.90 5.41 11.48
C ASP A 70 14.06 4.33 12.14
N SER A 71 13.88 4.43 13.46
CA SER A 71 13.01 3.54 14.22
C SER A 71 11.56 3.61 13.73
N TYR A 72 10.74 2.62 14.07
CA TYR A 72 9.32 2.59 13.76
C TYR A 72 8.61 3.87 14.22
N ILE A 73 8.94 4.35 15.42
CA ILE A 73 8.41 5.60 15.97
C ILE A 73 8.86 6.81 15.14
N ASP A 74 10.15 6.90 14.77
CA ASP A 74 10.66 7.99 13.93
C ASP A 74 9.96 8.02 12.56
N ARG A 75 9.65 6.84 12.02
CA ARG A 75 8.89 6.70 10.78
C ARG A 75 7.46 7.21 10.95
N ILE A 76 6.76 6.82 12.01
CA ILE A 76 5.42 7.34 12.32
C ILE A 76 5.45 8.86 12.39
N ASP A 77 6.36 9.42 13.20
CA ASP A 77 6.55 10.86 13.36
C ASP A 77 6.79 11.59 12.03
N SER A 78 7.65 11.02 11.18
CA SER A 78 7.96 11.55 9.85
C SER A 78 6.72 11.59 8.95
N TYR A 79 5.92 10.52 8.94
CA TYR A 79 4.67 10.47 8.17
C TYR A 79 3.62 11.43 8.74
N GLN A 80 3.48 11.53 10.06
CA GLN A 80 2.58 12.48 10.70
C GLN A 80 2.91 13.93 10.32
N ARG A 81 4.19 14.31 10.37
CA ARG A 81 4.63 15.65 9.94
C ARG A 81 4.41 15.89 8.44
N LYS A 82 4.58 14.85 7.62
CA LYS A 82 4.44 14.94 6.16
C LYS A 82 2.98 15.07 5.71
N THR A 83 2.07 14.32 6.31
CA THR A 83 0.66 14.28 5.89
C THR A 83 -0.25 15.17 6.73
N GLY A 84 0.19 15.56 7.93
CA GLY A 84 -0.65 16.24 8.91
C GLY A 84 -1.70 15.33 9.57
N LEU A 85 -1.61 14.02 9.37
CA LEU A 85 -2.55 13.03 9.93
C LEU A 85 -1.92 12.32 11.13
N THR A 86 -2.74 11.87 12.07
CA THR A 86 -2.27 11.04 13.19
C THR A 86 -2.03 9.58 12.80
N GLU A 87 -2.74 9.06 11.80
CA GLU A 87 -2.58 7.71 11.26
C GLU A 87 -3.14 7.60 9.83
N ALA A 88 -2.99 6.43 9.19
CA ALA A 88 -3.44 6.08 7.84
C ALA A 88 -4.96 6.05 7.59
N VAL A 89 -5.80 6.52 8.51
CA VAL A 89 -7.26 6.63 8.29
C VAL A 89 -7.84 7.82 9.03
N GLN A 90 -8.69 8.57 8.33
CA GLN A 90 -9.59 9.56 8.93
C GLN A 90 -10.99 8.96 9.03
N THR A 91 -11.64 9.13 10.17
CA THR A 91 -12.98 8.59 10.45
C THR A 91 -13.84 9.69 11.03
N GLY A 92 -15.12 9.71 10.72
CA GLY A 92 -16.03 10.73 11.23
C GLY A 92 -17.44 10.60 10.69
N ILE A 93 -18.29 11.53 11.08
CA ILE A 93 -19.67 11.65 10.63
C ILE A 93 -19.75 12.82 9.65
N GLY A 94 -20.60 12.69 8.64
CA GLY A 94 -20.88 13.75 7.69
C GLY A 94 -22.26 13.60 7.10
N GLN A 95 -22.65 14.52 6.23
CA GLN A 95 -23.82 14.36 5.38
C GLN A 95 -23.40 14.19 3.93
N LEU A 96 -24.11 13.35 3.19
CA LEU A 96 -23.98 13.21 1.75
C LEU A 96 -25.35 13.49 1.14
N ASN A 97 -25.49 14.64 0.46
CA ASN A 97 -26.79 15.14 -0.03
C ASN A 97 -27.85 15.20 1.09
N GLY A 98 -27.47 15.65 2.28
CA GLY A 98 -28.33 15.73 3.46
C GLY A 98 -28.58 14.41 4.20
N ILE A 99 -28.04 13.29 3.71
CA ILE A 99 -28.16 11.98 4.38
C ILE A 99 -26.99 11.81 5.35
N PRO A 100 -27.23 11.64 6.65
CA PRO A 100 -26.16 11.43 7.61
C PRO A 100 -25.49 10.07 7.36
N VAL A 101 -24.17 10.06 7.29
CA VAL A 101 -23.33 8.89 7.03
C VAL A 101 -22.16 8.85 7.99
N ALA A 102 -21.76 7.65 8.38
CA ALA A 102 -20.45 7.40 8.98
C ALA A 102 -19.47 7.10 7.85
N ILE A 103 -18.34 7.79 7.79
CA ILE A 103 -17.36 7.63 6.72
C ILE A 103 -15.95 7.45 7.27
N GLY A 104 -15.23 6.50 6.68
CA GLY A 104 -13.81 6.27 6.90
C GLY A 104 -13.04 6.44 5.58
N VAL A 105 -11.97 7.21 5.57
CA VAL A 105 -11.14 7.44 4.40
C VAL A 105 -9.69 7.13 4.73
N MET A 106 -9.18 6.05 4.14
CA MET A 106 -7.78 5.66 4.29
C MET A 106 -6.85 6.57 3.48
N ASP A 107 -5.63 6.77 3.96
CA ASP A 107 -4.62 7.58 3.29
C ASP A 107 -3.35 6.77 2.97
N PHE A 108 -3.15 6.50 1.69
CA PHE A 108 -1.97 5.75 1.24
C PHE A 108 -0.65 6.50 1.45
N GLN A 109 -0.68 7.84 1.55
CA GLN A 109 0.53 8.62 1.79
C GLN A 109 1.10 8.39 3.19
N PHE A 110 0.23 8.07 4.16
CA PHE A 110 0.63 7.68 5.49
C PHE A 110 1.09 6.22 5.45
N MET A 111 2.39 6.05 5.21
CA MET A 111 3.06 4.79 5.47
C MET A 111 2.43 3.63 4.67
N GLY A 112 2.02 3.92 3.43
CA GLY A 112 1.39 2.98 2.50
C GLY A 112 -0.06 2.63 2.83
N GLY A 113 -0.74 3.40 3.67
CA GLY A 113 -2.10 3.12 4.11
C GLY A 113 -2.22 1.82 4.90
N SER A 114 -1.12 1.29 5.45
CA SER A 114 -1.12 -0.07 5.99
C SER A 114 -1.91 -0.14 7.29
N MET A 115 -2.74 -1.17 7.44
CA MET A 115 -3.60 -1.33 8.62
C MET A 115 -2.79 -1.82 9.82
N GLY A 116 -2.64 -0.95 10.81
CA GLY A 116 -2.15 -1.23 12.16
C GLY A 116 -3.26 -1.17 13.20
N SER A 117 -2.92 -1.24 14.49
CA SER A 117 -3.87 -1.28 15.62
C SER A 117 -4.77 -0.05 15.67
N VAL A 118 -4.22 1.15 15.42
CA VAL A 118 -4.99 2.40 15.41
C VAL A 118 -5.95 2.46 14.23
N VAL A 119 -5.51 2.08 13.02
CA VAL A 119 -6.40 1.98 11.85
C VAL A 119 -7.56 1.03 12.16
N GLY A 120 -7.26 -0.12 12.76
CA GLY A 120 -8.28 -1.09 13.17
C GLY A 120 -9.25 -0.56 14.22
N GLU A 121 -8.74 0.08 15.28
CA GLU A 121 -9.57 0.70 16.32
C GLU A 121 -10.48 1.82 15.77
N LYS A 122 -9.94 2.76 14.99
CA LYS A 122 -10.73 3.87 14.43
C LYS A 122 -11.87 3.36 13.54
N ILE A 123 -11.58 2.39 12.66
CA ILE A 123 -12.61 1.79 11.79
C ILE A 123 -13.65 1.02 12.63
N THR A 124 -13.22 0.22 13.61
CA THR A 124 -14.15 -0.49 14.49
C THR A 124 -15.06 0.47 15.25
N ARG A 125 -14.51 1.55 15.84
CA ARG A 125 -15.30 2.59 16.53
C ARG A 125 -16.29 3.28 15.62
N LEU A 126 -15.88 3.59 14.39
CA LEU A 126 -16.78 4.17 13.37
C LEU A 126 -17.98 3.24 13.12
N ILE A 127 -17.73 1.94 12.92
CA ILE A 127 -18.77 0.94 12.66
C ILE A 127 -19.67 0.77 13.88
N GLU A 128 -19.12 0.67 15.09
CA GLU A 128 -19.91 0.53 16.33
C GLU A 128 -20.75 1.78 16.59
N TYR A 129 -20.19 2.97 16.35
CA TYR A 129 -20.93 4.22 16.43
C TYR A 129 -22.09 4.25 15.44
N ALA A 130 -21.81 3.90 14.17
CA ALA A 130 -22.83 3.80 13.13
C ALA A 130 -23.91 2.76 13.45
N THR A 131 -23.52 1.63 14.07
CA THR A 131 -24.43 0.58 14.56
C THR A 131 -25.39 1.14 15.60
N ASN A 132 -24.88 1.93 16.56
CA ASN A 132 -25.68 2.52 17.64
C ASN A 132 -26.60 3.65 17.15
N ARG A 133 -26.18 4.37 16.11
CA ARG A 133 -26.94 5.50 15.52
C ARG A 133 -27.77 5.10 14.30
N SER A 134 -27.72 3.84 13.87
CA SER A 134 -28.34 3.34 12.65
C SER A 134 -27.95 4.14 11.40
N LEU A 135 -26.68 4.52 11.30
CA LEU A 135 -26.15 5.27 10.15
C LEU A 135 -25.60 4.32 9.08
N PRO A 136 -25.72 4.65 7.78
CA PRO A 136 -24.95 3.98 6.73
C PRO A 136 -23.45 4.20 6.93
N VAL A 137 -22.64 3.22 6.54
CA VAL A 137 -21.18 3.29 6.61
C VAL A 137 -20.61 3.30 5.20
N ILE A 138 -19.66 4.20 4.94
CA ILE A 138 -18.88 4.25 3.71
C ILE A 138 -17.39 4.19 4.09
N ILE A 139 -16.63 3.24 3.54
CA ILE A 139 -15.18 3.18 3.76
C ILE A 139 -14.44 3.24 2.44
N VAL A 140 -13.64 4.28 2.26
CA VAL A 140 -12.70 4.43 1.13
C VAL A 140 -11.38 3.77 1.51
N CYS A 141 -11.08 2.67 0.84
CA CYS A 141 -9.93 1.81 1.11
C CYS A 141 -8.76 2.18 0.20
N ALA A 142 -7.59 2.37 0.80
CA ALA A 142 -6.32 2.65 0.14
C ALA A 142 -5.20 2.07 1.01
N SER A 143 -4.61 0.94 0.61
CA SER A 143 -3.65 0.23 1.46
C SER A 143 -2.72 -0.69 0.69
N GLY A 144 -1.47 -0.77 1.14
CA GLY A 144 -0.49 -1.78 0.74
C GLY A 144 -0.60 -3.11 1.52
N GLY A 145 -1.36 -3.16 2.62
CA GLY A 145 -1.51 -4.36 3.44
C GLY A 145 -1.55 -4.09 4.95
N ALA A 146 -1.11 -5.06 5.75
CA ALA A 146 -1.02 -4.93 7.21
C ALA A 146 0.28 -4.25 7.65
N ARG A 147 0.27 -3.54 8.78
CA ARG A 147 1.44 -2.86 9.37
C ARG A 147 2.37 -3.90 10.01
N MET A 148 3.41 -4.31 9.31
CA MET A 148 4.33 -5.36 9.78
C MET A 148 5.01 -5.01 11.10
N GLN A 149 5.22 -3.72 11.36
CA GLN A 149 5.88 -3.20 12.58
C GLN A 149 5.09 -3.48 13.85
N GLU A 150 3.79 -3.81 13.76
CA GLU A 150 2.98 -4.21 14.93
C GLU A 150 2.70 -5.72 14.94
N GLY A 151 3.31 -6.48 14.02
CA GLY A 151 3.24 -7.94 13.97
C GLY A 151 1.82 -8.50 13.90
N SER A 152 1.52 -9.43 14.82
CA SER A 152 0.22 -10.12 14.88
C SER A 152 -0.94 -9.19 15.23
N LEU A 153 -0.69 -8.05 15.90
CA LEU A 153 -1.74 -7.09 16.24
C LEU A 153 -2.39 -6.52 14.98
N SER A 154 -1.59 -6.21 13.95
CA SER A 154 -2.08 -5.77 12.65
C SER A 154 -2.93 -6.83 11.95
N LEU A 155 -2.54 -8.10 12.04
CA LEU A 155 -3.31 -9.21 11.46
C LEU A 155 -4.68 -9.33 12.15
N MET A 156 -4.72 -9.21 13.48
CA MET A 156 -5.96 -9.32 14.26
C MET A 156 -6.97 -8.22 13.96
N GLN A 157 -6.53 -7.06 13.45
CA GLN A 157 -7.46 -6.00 13.04
C GLN A 157 -8.40 -6.46 11.91
N MET A 158 -7.97 -7.39 11.06
CA MET A 158 -8.85 -8.00 10.05
C MET A 158 -10.07 -8.65 10.70
N ALA A 159 -9.83 -9.50 11.71
CA ALA A 159 -10.89 -10.22 12.42
C ALA A 159 -11.77 -9.26 13.22
N LYS A 160 -11.16 -8.28 13.89
CA LYS A 160 -11.85 -7.27 14.69
C LYS A 160 -12.85 -6.46 13.87
N ILE A 161 -12.40 -5.86 12.76
CA ILE A 161 -13.28 -5.05 11.90
C ILE A 161 -14.35 -5.94 11.26
N SER A 162 -13.98 -7.13 10.78
CA SER A 162 -14.94 -8.06 10.18
C SER A 162 -16.02 -8.49 11.17
N SER A 163 -15.68 -8.69 12.44
CA SER A 163 -16.65 -9.00 13.49
C SER A 163 -17.59 -7.84 13.78
N ALA A 164 -17.09 -6.60 13.79
CA ALA A 164 -17.93 -5.41 13.95
C ALA A 164 -18.90 -5.26 12.76
N LEU A 165 -18.41 -5.44 11.53
CA LEU A 165 -19.23 -5.43 10.32
C LEU A 165 -20.29 -6.54 10.31
N TYR A 166 -19.94 -7.75 10.77
CA TYR A 166 -20.89 -8.86 10.88
C TYR A 166 -22.10 -8.46 11.72
N ASN A 167 -21.89 -7.88 12.90
CA ASN A 167 -22.98 -7.41 13.76
C ASN A 167 -23.75 -6.24 13.10
N TYR A 168 -23.05 -5.30 12.47
CA TYR A 168 -23.64 -4.15 11.78
C TYR A 168 -24.58 -4.58 10.62
N GLN A 169 -24.16 -5.54 9.80
CA GLN A 169 -24.94 -6.01 8.65
C GLN A 169 -26.00 -7.05 9.02
N LEU A 170 -25.69 -8.02 9.88
CA LEU A 170 -26.62 -9.14 10.14
C LEU A 170 -27.59 -8.85 11.28
N ASP A 171 -27.11 -8.32 12.40
CA ASP A 171 -27.97 -8.07 13.56
C ASP A 171 -28.79 -6.80 13.37
N LYS A 172 -28.20 -5.76 12.78
CA LYS A 172 -28.86 -4.46 12.57
C LYS A 172 -29.39 -4.22 11.16
N LYS A 173 -28.95 -5.00 10.15
CA LYS A 173 -29.38 -4.84 8.75
C LYS A 173 -29.09 -3.45 8.19
N LEU A 174 -27.96 -2.87 8.59
CA LEU A 174 -27.50 -1.56 8.13
C LEU A 174 -26.61 -1.69 6.89
N PHE A 175 -26.50 -0.61 6.14
CA PHE A 175 -25.91 -0.59 4.81
C PHE A 175 -24.45 -0.16 4.83
N TYR A 176 -23.56 -0.96 4.25
CA TYR A 176 -22.12 -0.70 4.15
C TYR A 176 -21.66 -0.65 2.70
N VAL A 177 -20.98 0.44 2.32
CA VAL A 177 -20.32 0.60 1.02
C VAL A 177 -18.80 0.62 1.18
N ALA A 178 -18.12 -0.27 0.48
CA ALA A 178 -16.66 -0.25 0.35
C ALA A 178 -16.27 0.40 -0.98
N ILE A 179 -15.40 1.42 -0.94
CA ILE A 179 -14.85 2.07 -2.14
C ILE A 179 -13.37 1.73 -2.23
N LEU A 180 -12.98 0.98 -3.25
CA LEU A 180 -11.62 0.48 -3.48
C LEU A 180 -10.86 1.45 -4.39
N THR A 181 -9.77 2.01 -3.88
CA THR A 181 -8.91 2.95 -4.61
C THR A 181 -7.54 2.33 -4.89
N ASP A 182 -6.75 2.99 -5.75
CA ASP A 182 -5.43 2.50 -6.13
C ASP A 182 -4.35 2.86 -5.08
N PRO A 183 -3.66 1.88 -4.46
CA PRO A 183 -3.94 0.45 -4.44
C PRO A 183 -4.79 0.04 -3.21
N THR A 184 -5.48 -1.10 -3.31
CA THR A 184 -6.08 -1.79 -2.16
C THR A 184 -5.59 -3.23 -2.15
N THR A 185 -4.61 -3.54 -1.29
CA THR A 185 -3.99 -4.87 -1.22
C THR A 185 -3.92 -5.48 0.18
N GLY A 186 -3.60 -6.78 0.23
CA GLY A 186 -3.24 -7.46 1.47
C GLY A 186 -4.40 -7.66 2.44
N GLY A 187 -4.11 -7.45 3.73
CA GLY A 187 -5.08 -7.67 4.81
C GLY A 187 -6.34 -6.81 4.71
N VAL A 188 -6.23 -5.58 4.18
CA VAL A 188 -7.40 -4.71 3.95
C VAL A 188 -8.34 -5.33 2.92
N THR A 189 -7.80 -5.76 1.76
CA THR A 189 -8.58 -6.46 0.72
C THR A 189 -9.18 -7.77 1.22
N ALA A 190 -8.45 -8.53 2.05
CA ALA A 190 -8.95 -9.78 2.62
C ALA A 190 -9.84 -9.59 3.86
N SER A 191 -10.27 -8.38 4.16
CA SER A 191 -11.18 -8.08 5.27
C SER A 191 -12.24 -7.06 4.85
N PHE A 192 -12.38 -5.96 5.57
CA PHE A 192 -13.49 -5.02 5.46
C PHE A 192 -13.67 -4.41 4.06
N ALA A 193 -12.62 -4.31 3.24
CA ALA A 193 -12.75 -3.79 1.89
C ALA A 193 -13.59 -4.70 0.97
N MET A 194 -13.67 -6.01 1.25
CA MET A 194 -14.45 -6.99 0.47
C MET A 194 -15.73 -7.46 1.17
N LEU A 195 -16.13 -6.82 2.26
CA LEU A 195 -17.33 -7.16 3.04
C LEU A 195 -18.48 -6.15 2.85
N GLY A 196 -18.34 -5.21 1.91
CA GLY A 196 -19.39 -4.25 1.55
C GLY A 196 -20.63 -4.91 0.99
N ASP A 197 -21.81 -4.38 1.33
CA ASP A 197 -23.06 -4.72 0.61
C ASP A 197 -22.95 -4.27 -0.85
N ILE A 198 -22.29 -3.13 -1.07
CA ILE A 198 -21.83 -2.67 -2.38
C ILE A 198 -20.33 -2.41 -2.31
N ILE A 199 -19.62 -2.96 -3.30
CA ILE A 199 -18.19 -2.73 -3.51
C ILE A 199 -18.03 -1.95 -4.82
N ILE A 200 -17.44 -0.77 -4.73
CA ILE A 200 -17.16 0.12 -5.86
C ILE A 200 -15.65 0.19 -6.03
N ALA A 201 -15.14 0.03 -7.24
CA ALA A 201 -13.72 0.21 -7.53
C ALA A 201 -13.51 1.41 -8.46
N GLU A 202 -12.48 2.21 -8.18
CA GLU A 202 -12.07 3.25 -9.11
C GLU A 202 -11.44 2.65 -10.37
N PRO A 203 -11.58 3.30 -11.55
CA PRO A 203 -10.97 2.84 -12.79
C PRO A 203 -9.47 2.57 -12.63
N ASN A 204 -9.03 1.41 -13.10
CA ASN A 204 -7.63 0.96 -13.09
C ASN A 204 -7.02 0.79 -11.68
N ALA A 205 -7.82 0.77 -10.61
CA ALA A 205 -7.31 0.53 -9.26
C ALA A 205 -6.74 -0.88 -9.11
N THR A 206 -5.54 -0.97 -8.53
CA THR A 206 -4.90 -2.25 -8.23
C THR A 206 -5.52 -2.85 -6.99
N ILE A 207 -6.29 -3.92 -7.16
CA ILE A 207 -6.97 -4.63 -6.06
C ILE A 207 -6.48 -6.08 -6.03
N ALA A 208 -5.75 -6.46 -4.98
CA ALA A 208 -5.15 -7.80 -4.91
C ALA A 208 -4.87 -8.25 -3.49
N PHE A 209 -5.11 -9.53 -3.17
CA PHE A 209 -4.68 -10.08 -1.88
C PHE A 209 -3.14 -10.07 -1.75
N ALA A 210 -2.44 -10.59 -2.76
CA ALA A 210 -0.99 -10.55 -2.82
C ALA A 210 -0.55 -9.54 -3.88
N GLY A 211 0.30 -8.59 -3.50
CA GLY A 211 0.91 -7.66 -4.46
C GLY A 211 1.91 -8.37 -5.37
N SER A 212 2.13 -7.84 -6.58
CA SER A 212 3.14 -8.35 -7.52
C SER A 212 4.57 -7.89 -7.17
N GLY A 213 4.72 -7.07 -6.13
CA GLY A 213 5.97 -6.49 -5.65
C GLY A 213 6.06 -4.98 -5.94
N TYR A 214 7.25 -4.41 -5.85
CA TYR A 214 7.52 -2.99 -6.10
C TYR A 214 8.93 -2.77 -6.64
N ASP A 215 9.09 -1.69 -7.41
CA ASP A 215 10.38 -1.17 -7.84
C ASP A 215 10.54 0.22 -7.18
N ARG A 216 11.41 0.36 -6.18
CA ARG A 216 11.68 1.63 -5.46
C ARG A 216 12.99 2.22 -5.96
N PHE A 217 12.96 3.47 -6.41
CA PHE A 217 14.13 4.25 -6.79
C PHE A 217 14.29 5.43 -5.82
N ASP A 218 15.28 5.36 -4.93
CA ASP A 218 15.54 6.41 -3.95
C ASP A 218 16.69 7.32 -4.41
N ARG A 219 16.35 8.53 -4.87
CA ARG A 219 17.35 9.52 -5.31
C ARG A 219 18.16 10.11 -4.16
N LYS A 220 17.63 10.15 -2.94
CA LYS A 220 18.34 10.75 -1.80
C LYS A 220 19.46 9.82 -1.35
N GLU A 221 19.17 8.52 -1.27
CA GLU A 221 20.14 7.49 -0.90
C GLU A 221 20.96 6.97 -2.09
N GLY A 222 20.52 7.23 -3.32
CA GLY A 222 21.14 6.70 -4.54
C GLY A 222 20.99 5.18 -4.67
N ARG A 223 19.95 4.59 -4.08
CA ARG A 223 19.70 3.15 -4.00
C ARG A 223 18.46 2.76 -4.81
N VAL A 224 18.48 1.57 -5.40
CA VAL A 224 17.32 0.94 -6.02
C VAL A 224 17.02 -0.39 -5.32
N CYS A 225 15.74 -0.62 -5.07
CA CYS A 225 15.24 -1.86 -4.50
C CYS A 225 14.14 -2.42 -5.39
N ILE A 226 14.37 -3.60 -5.97
CA ILE A 226 13.38 -4.35 -6.75
C ILE A 226 12.95 -5.54 -5.92
N PHE A 227 11.65 -5.60 -5.63
CA PHE A 227 11.02 -6.71 -4.95
C PHE A 227 9.91 -7.27 -5.84
N ARG A 228 9.89 -8.58 -6.08
CA ARG A 228 8.82 -9.25 -6.81
C ARG A 228 8.49 -10.60 -6.21
N TRP A 229 7.19 -10.89 -6.18
CA TRP A 229 6.70 -12.24 -5.96
C TRP A 229 6.62 -12.96 -7.31
N GLY A 230 7.30 -14.10 -7.42
CA GLY A 230 7.36 -14.91 -8.64
C GLY A 230 6.33 -16.05 -8.64
N PHE A 231 5.78 -16.35 -9.82
CA PHE A 231 4.98 -17.54 -10.13
C PHE A 231 5.30 -18.04 -11.55
N PRO A 232 5.52 -19.35 -11.82
CA PRO A 232 5.78 -20.49 -10.93
C PRO A 232 7.27 -20.91 -10.87
N GLY A 233 7.76 -21.40 -9.71
CA GLY A 233 9.13 -21.92 -9.49
C GLY A 233 9.56 -22.02 -8.00
N ILE A 234 10.74 -22.59 -7.72
CA ILE A 234 11.29 -22.79 -6.34
C ILE A 234 11.73 -21.47 -5.68
N ASN A 235 12.27 -20.52 -6.46
CA ASN A 235 12.61 -19.17 -5.97
C ASN A 235 11.46 -18.20 -6.27
N ARG A 236 10.51 -18.11 -5.32
CA ARG A 236 9.28 -17.31 -5.43
C ARG A 236 9.46 -15.83 -5.10
N ARG A 237 10.68 -15.39 -4.84
CA ARG A 237 11.00 -14.03 -4.41
C ARG A 237 12.22 -13.52 -5.16
N ILE A 238 12.05 -12.43 -5.90
CA ILE A 238 13.16 -11.63 -6.40
C ILE A 238 13.29 -10.46 -5.42
N PHE A 239 14.45 -10.34 -4.78
CA PHE A 239 14.80 -9.18 -3.97
C PHE A 239 16.19 -8.73 -4.34
N LEU A 240 16.29 -7.57 -4.99
CA LEU A 240 17.53 -7.04 -5.53
C LEU A 240 17.72 -5.62 -5.01
N ARG A 241 18.89 -5.35 -4.44
CA ARG A 241 19.33 -4.02 -4.04
C ARG A 241 20.64 -3.69 -4.75
N PHE A 242 20.72 -2.53 -5.35
CA PHE A 242 21.91 -2.04 -6.05
C PHE A 242 21.91 -0.51 -6.09
N LEU A 243 23.04 0.10 -6.45
CA LEU A 243 23.16 1.55 -6.49
C LEU A 243 22.63 2.07 -7.83
N MET A 244 21.99 3.23 -7.81
CA MET A 244 21.50 3.89 -9.02
C MET A 244 22.62 4.14 -10.05
N ARG A 245 23.86 4.37 -9.58
CA ARG A 245 25.04 4.57 -10.43
C ARG A 245 25.47 3.34 -11.21
N ASP A 246 25.01 2.15 -10.80
CA ASP A 246 25.35 0.89 -11.46
C ASP A 246 24.40 0.61 -12.64
N ILE A 247 23.31 1.38 -12.77
CA ILE A 247 22.38 1.27 -13.89
C ILE A 247 23.01 1.88 -15.13
N GLN A 248 23.11 1.10 -16.21
CA GLN A 248 23.80 1.49 -17.43
C GLN A 248 22.84 2.00 -18.50
N SER A 249 21.71 1.33 -18.69
CA SER A 249 20.73 1.65 -19.74
C SER A 249 19.36 1.05 -19.44
N ILE A 250 18.33 1.67 -20.00
CA ILE A 250 17.00 1.06 -20.13
C ILE A 250 16.88 0.49 -21.54
N ARG A 251 16.55 -0.81 -21.66
CA ARG A 251 16.39 -1.49 -22.95
C ARG A 251 14.96 -1.92 -23.17
N ILE A 252 14.46 -1.79 -24.39
CA ILE A 252 13.22 -2.45 -24.81
C ILE A 252 13.62 -3.61 -25.71
N GLU A 253 13.22 -4.83 -25.35
CA GLU A 253 13.40 -6.02 -26.19
C GLU A 253 12.03 -6.52 -26.68
N VAL A 254 11.95 -6.88 -27.95
CA VAL A 254 10.80 -7.58 -28.51
C VAL A 254 10.96 -9.08 -28.28
N LYS A 255 10.13 -9.67 -27.42
CA LYS A 255 10.05 -11.12 -27.26
C LYS A 255 9.04 -11.71 -28.24
N GLU A 256 9.56 -12.43 -29.22
CA GLU A 256 8.78 -13.24 -30.14
C GLU A 256 8.25 -14.50 -29.44
N GLY A 257 6.98 -14.82 -29.67
CA GLY A 257 6.25 -15.94 -29.07
C GLY A 257 4.86 -16.05 -29.68
N LEU A 258 3.93 -16.76 -29.04
CA LEU A 258 2.53 -16.82 -29.49
C LEU A 258 1.87 -15.43 -29.59
N TYR A 259 2.31 -14.51 -28.73
CA TYR A 259 2.00 -13.09 -28.78
C TYR A 259 3.30 -12.30 -28.68
N THR A 260 3.59 -11.48 -29.69
CA THR A 260 4.73 -10.56 -29.66
C THR A 260 4.54 -9.56 -28.53
N ARG A 261 5.43 -9.58 -27.54
CA ARG A 261 5.40 -8.64 -26.41
C ARG A 261 6.70 -7.86 -26.33
N ARG A 262 6.60 -6.58 -26.03
CA ARG A 262 7.77 -5.78 -25.68
C ARG A 262 8.01 -5.90 -24.18
N VAL A 263 9.25 -6.09 -23.79
CA VAL A 263 9.65 -6.18 -22.39
C VAL A 263 10.69 -5.11 -22.13
N LEU A 264 10.44 -4.30 -21.13
CA LEU A 264 11.38 -3.33 -20.62
C LEU A 264 12.42 -4.05 -19.77
N TYR A 265 13.68 -3.70 -19.94
CA TYR A 265 14.83 -4.23 -19.21
C TYR A 265 15.67 -3.09 -18.67
N MET A 266 16.33 -3.34 -17.54
CA MET A 266 17.31 -2.45 -16.95
C MET A 266 18.65 -3.16 -16.87
N GLU A 267 19.65 -2.62 -17.55
CA GLU A 267 21.00 -3.18 -17.55
C GLU A 267 21.77 -2.65 -16.34
N ILE A 268 22.33 -3.58 -15.56
CA ILE A 268 23.08 -3.25 -14.36
C ILE A 268 24.51 -3.78 -14.49
N ARG A 269 25.47 -2.89 -14.21
CA ARG A 269 26.89 -3.20 -14.23
C ARG A 269 27.17 -4.38 -13.31
N GLY A 270 27.64 -5.50 -13.89
CA GLY A 270 28.04 -6.69 -13.15
C GLY A 270 26.89 -7.62 -12.73
N GLN A 271 25.63 -7.26 -12.97
CA GLN A 271 24.45 -8.08 -12.65
C GLN A 271 23.60 -8.46 -13.89
N GLY A 272 23.82 -7.80 -15.04
CA GLY A 272 23.10 -8.06 -16.28
C GLY A 272 21.74 -7.36 -16.36
N ALA A 273 20.90 -7.81 -17.29
CA ALA A 273 19.58 -7.21 -17.54
C ALA A 273 18.49 -7.77 -16.61
N ILE A 274 17.79 -6.88 -15.90
CA ILE A 274 16.61 -7.22 -15.11
C ILE A 274 15.35 -6.78 -15.87
N PRO A 275 14.36 -7.67 -16.10
CA PRO A 275 13.09 -7.24 -16.71
C PRO A 275 12.38 -6.27 -15.77
N LEU A 276 11.81 -5.20 -16.27
CA LEU A 276 10.99 -4.22 -15.53
C LEU A 276 9.49 -4.38 -15.78
N THR A 277 9.09 -4.91 -16.94
CA THR A 277 7.69 -5.20 -17.23
C THR A 277 7.25 -6.44 -16.47
N ARG A 278 6.11 -6.36 -15.79
CA ARG A 278 5.51 -7.52 -15.10
C ARG A 278 4.82 -8.45 -16.10
N THR A 279 4.64 -9.71 -15.73
CA THR A 279 4.06 -10.72 -16.63
C THR A 279 2.56 -10.48 -16.91
N ASP A 280 1.88 -9.80 -15.99
CA ASP A 280 0.47 -9.41 -16.02
C ASP A 280 0.24 -7.99 -16.58
N GLU A 281 1.30 -7.21 -16.81
CA GLU A 281 1.21 -5.89 -17.43
C GLU A 281 0.93 -6.00 -18.94
N ASN A 282 -0.33 -5.81 -19.33
CA ASN A 282 -0.75 -5.68 -20.73
C ASN A 282 -0.57 -4.22 -21.21
N LEU A 283 0.68 -3.78 -21.34
CA LEU A 283 0.99 -2.45 -21.85
C LEU A 283 1.02 -2.46 -23.39
N THR A 284 0.43 -1.43 -23.99
CA THR A 284 0.58 -1.17 -25.42
C THR A 284 2.03 -0.82 -25.77
N PRO A 285 2.47 -1.01 -27.02
CA PRO A 285 3.82 -0.66 -27.44
C PRO A 285 4.21 0.79 -27.11
N ARG A 286 3.25 1.72 -27.22
CA ARG A 286 3.44 3.14 -26.91
C ARG A 286 3.61 3.39 -25.41
N GLU A 287 2.83 2.72 -24.57
CA GLU A 287 2.96 2.84 -23.10
C GLU A 287 4.29 2.29 -22.61
N ILE A 288 4.80 1.20 -23.22
CA ILE A 288 6.12 0.66 -22.89
C ILE A 288 7.22 1.65 -23.28
N GLU A 289 7.17 2.22 -24.49
CA GLU A 289 8.11 3.25 -24.93
C GLU A 289 8.08 4.49 -24.03
N GLN A 290 6.88 4.92 -23.64
CA GLN A 290 6.72 6.06 -22.74
C GLN A 290 7.30 5.76 -21.34
N LYS A 291 6.97 4.62 -20.75
CA LYS A 291 7.50 4.17 -19.46
C LYS A 291 9.03 4.04 -19.50
N ALA A 292 9.59 3.55 -20.61
CA ALA A 292 11.03 3.48 -20.82
C ALA A 292 11.69 4.85 -20.87
N ALA A 293 11.11 5.79 -21.64
CA ALA A 293 11.62 7.15 -21.79
C ALA A 293 11.56 7.93 -20.47
N GLU A 294 10.44 7.83 -19.74
CA GLU A 294 10.26 8.44 -18.43
C GLU A 294 11.29 7.93 -17.42
N LEU A 295 11.52 6.61 -17.39
CA LEU A 295 12.50 6.01 -16.49
C LEU A 295 13.94 6.37 -16.86
N ALA A 296 14.29 6.33 -18.15
CA ALA A 296 15.62 6.71 -18.64
C ALA A 296 15.91 8.20 -18.34
N TYR A 297 14.93 9.08 -18.55
CA TYR A 297 15.01 10.49 -18.18
C TYR A 297 15.17 10.67 -16.67
N PHE A 298 14.38 9.94 -15.87
CA PHE A 298 14.47 9.97 -14.43
C PHE A 298 15.84 9.51 -13.92
N LEU A 299 16.45 8.51 -14.54
CA LEU A 299 17.75 7.96 -14.15
C LEU A 299 18.94 8.69 -14.78
N ARG A 300 18.71 9.54 -15.80
CA ARG A 300 19.74 10.21 -16.63
C ARG A 300 20.68 9.21 -17.31
N ILE A 301 20.12 8.15 -17.86
CA ILE A 301 20.82 7.08 -18.56
C ILE A 301 20.27 6.92 -19.98
N PRO A 302 21.03 6.31 -20.92
CA PRO A 302 20.54 6.05 -22.26
C PRO A 302 19.35 5.05 -22.28
N MET A 303 18.50 5.24 -23.28
CA MET A 303 17.45 4.30 -23.67
C MET A 303 17.84 3.64 -24.99
N GLU A 304 17.74 2.31 -25.06
CA GLU A 304 18.04 1.51 -26.24
C GLU A 304 16.78 0.72 -26.64
N VAL A 305 16.51 0.64 -27.95
CA VAL A 305 15.40 -0.14 -28.51
C VAL A 305 16.01 -1.19 -29.43
N LEU A 306 15.80 -2.47 -29.11
CA LEU A 306 16.40 -3.63 -29.81
C LEU A 306 15.31 -4.56 -30.37
#